data_AF-A0A847QLD0-F1
#
_entry.id   AF-A0A847QLD0-F1
#
_cell.length_a   1.000
_cell.length_b   1.000
_cell.length_c   1.000
_cell.angle_alpha   90.00
_cell.angle_beta   90.00
_cell.angle_gamma   90.00
#
_symmetry.space_group_name_H-M   'P 1'
#
loop_
_entity.id
_entity.type
_entity.pdbx_description
1 polymer ?
#
loop_
_entity_poly.entity_id
_entity_poly.type
_entity_poly.pdbx_seq_one_letter_code
_entity_poly.pdbx_strand_id
1 'polypeptide(L)'
;MIVIYEGMMMMRSDLMLKLLRTHCEDTNDEYKDVMISGPHDYLLIEMRLEEIKENPDMTRITAEKMNFSDTIFALAVNWLMKKGYITGAIIKYGEDARMPIGADISAVKLTPEGIEYEKRLG
;
A
#
# COMPACT_ATOMS: atom_id res chain seq x y z
N MET A 1 36.49 7.37 -18.83
CA MET A 1 35.27 8.04 -18.34
C MET A 1 34.10 7.13 -18.67
N ILE A 2 33.68 6.30 -17.71
CA ILE A 2 32.62 5.31 -17.91
C ILE A 2 31.46 5.77 -17.04
N VAL A 3 30.36 6.19 -17.69
CA VAL A 3 29.09 6.50 -17.05
C VAL A 3 28.32 5.18 -17.01
N ILE A 4 28.18 4.60 -15.83
CA ILE A 4 27.37 3.40 -15.62
C ILE A 4 26.01 3.90 -15.13
N TYR A 5 24.99 3.75 -15.97
CA TYR A 5 23.58 3.91 -15.59
C TYR A 5 23.23 2.76 -14.63
N GLU A 6 23.19 3.04 -13.33
CA GLU A 6 22.69 2.09 -12.35
C GLU A 6 21.17 2.02 -12.45
N GLY A 7 20.69 1.10 -13.29
CA GLY A 7 19.35 0.56 -13.20
C GLY A 7 19.21 -0.11 -11.83
N MET A 8 18.64 0.63 -10.89
CA MET A 8 18.41 0.19 -9.52
C MET A 8 17.27 -0.84 -9.52
N MET A 9 17.63 -2.10 -9.78
CA MET A 9 16.76 -3.25 -9.61
C MET A 9 16.58 -3.46 -8.09
N MET A 10 15.63 -2.73 -7.49
CA MET A 10 15.38 -2.79 -6.04
C MET A 10 14.82 -4.17 -5.70
N MET A 11 15.64 -5.03 -5.07
CA MET A 11 15.22 -6.37 -4.68
C MET A 11 14.25 -6.29 -3.48
N ARG A 12 13.17 -7.08 -3.53
CA ARG A 12 12.08 -7.18 -2.52
C ARG A 12 12.56 -7.21 -1.06
N SER A 13 13.76 -7.71 -0.79
CA SER A 13 14.38 -7.76 0.54
C SER A 13 14.76 -6.39 1.11
N ASP A 14 15.23 -5.46 0.29
CA ASP A 14 15.71 -4.15 0.76
C ASP A 14 14.56 -3.20 1.08
N LEU A 15 13.45 -3.35 0.34
CA LEU A 15 12.19 -2.68 0.67
C LEU A 15 11.72 -3.14 2.06
N MET A 16 11.59 -4.46 2.29
CA MET A 16 11.17 -5.02 3.59
C MET A 16 12.06 -4.61 4.77
N LEU A 17 13.38 -4.48 4.56
CA LEU A 17 14.32 -4.02 5.58
C LEU A 17 14.20 -2.51 5.88
N LYS A 18 13.86 -1.68 4.89
CA LYS A 18 13.53 -0.26 5.13
C LYS A 18 12.19 -0.10 5.87
N LEU A 19 11.22 -0.98 5.63
CA LEU A 19 9.91 -0.96 6.29
C LEU A 19 9.96 -1.31 7.77
N LEU A 20 10.95 -2.11 8.21
CA LEU A 20 11.10 -2.50 9.61
C LEU A 20 11.70 -1.42 10.53
N ARG A 21 12.14 -0.26 10.02
CA ARG A 21 12.93 0.71 10.81
C ARG A 21 12.23 2.04 11.14
N THR A 22 10.91 2.16 10.95
CA THR A 22 10.20 3.41 11.25
C THR A 22 8.98 3.19 12.15
N HIS A 23 9.20 3.48 13.44
CA HIS A 23 8.24 3.84 14.49
C HIS A 23 7.68 2.75 15.42
N CYS A 24 8.39 2.56 16.54
CA CYS A 24 7.85 2.14 17.84
C CYS A 24 7.95 3.30 18.85
N GLU A 25 7.43 4.49 18.55
CA GLU A 25 7.28 5.56 19.55
C GLU A 25 6.04 6.41 19.21
N ASP A 26 4.86 5.94 19.62
CA ASP A 26 3.86 6.79 20.29
C ASP A 26 2.71 5.93 20.82
N THR A 27 2.54 5.97 22.14
CA THR A 27 1.49 5.33 22.92
C THR A 27 0.46 6.37 23.35
N ASN A 28 -0.79 6.23 22.92
CA ASN A 28 -2.05 6.50 23.65
C ASN A 28 -3.16 6.95 22.69
N ASP A 29 -4.32 6.32 22.85
CA ASP A 29 -5.61 6.57 22.21
C ASP A 29 -5.73 6.38 20.68
N GLU A 30 -6.67 5.50 20.33
CA GLU A 30 -7.26 5.33 18.99
C GLU A 30 -6.31 4.83 17.88
N TYR A 31 -6.62 3.63 17.36
CA TYR A 31 -6.13 3.05 16.09
C TYR A 31 -6.47 3.90 14.83
N LYS A 32 -6.70 5.21 14.96
CA LYS A 32 -6.98 6.14 13.86
C LYS A 32 -5.79 6.32 12.93
N ASP A 33 -4.58 6.23 13.48
CA ASP A 33 -3.33 6.38 12.75
C ASP A 33 -2.41 5.19 13.03
N VAL A 34 -2.89 3.96 12.79
CA VAL A 34 -1.95 2.84 12.65
C VAL A 34 -1.15 3.09 11.38
N MET A 35 -0.04 3.81 11.55
CA MET A 35 1.00 3.92 10.56
C MET A 35 1.70 2.56 10.52
N ILE A 36 1.12 1.60 9.80
CA ILE A 36 1.87 0.40 9.42
C ILE A 36 2.78 0.85 8.28
N SER A 37 3.83 1.61 8.59
CA SER A 37 4.87 1.99 7.63
C SER A 37 5.31 0.70 6.94
N GLY A 38 5.10 0.61 5.63
CA GLY A 38 5.29 -0.64 4.89
C GLY A 38 4.08 -1.17 4.16
N PRO A 39 3.08 -1.80 4.81
CA PRO A 39 1.98 -2.38 4.07
C PRO A 39 1.20 -1.42 3.17
N HIS A 40 1.02 -0.14 3.56
CA HIS A 40 0.38 0.84 2.68
C HIS A 40 1.30 1.34 1.56
N ASP A 41 2.58 1.57 1.85
CA ASP A 41 3.57 1.98 0.84
C ASP A 41 3.79 0.88 -0.20
N TYR A 42 3.98 -0.35 0.26
CA TYR A 42 4.13 -1.52 -0.61
C TYR A 42 2.88 -1.76 -1.45
N LEU A 43 1.70 -1.61 -0.86
CA LEU A 43 0.43 -1.70 -1.59
C LEU A 43 0.31 -0.62 -2.67
N LEU A 44 0.67 0.62 -2.37
CA LEU A 44 0.60 1.71 -3.33
C LEU A 44 1.57 1.50 -4.51
N ILE A 45 2.79 1.02 -4.23
CA ILE A 45 3.77 0.65 -5.25
C ILE A 45 3.22 -0.47 -6.16
N GLU A 46 2.69 -1.55 -5.58
CA GLU A 46 2.12 -2.66 -6.36
C GLU A 46 0.92 -2.20 -7.22
N MET A 47 0.04 -1.34 -6.68
CA MET A 47 -1.06 -0.75 -7.44
C MET A 47 -0.54 0.10 -8.60
N ARG A 48 0.51 0.89 -8.38
CA ARG A 48 1.12 1.69 -9.46
C ARG A 48 1.75 0.81 -10.54
N LEU A 49 2.48 -0.24 -10.15
CA LEU A 49 3.10 -1.19 -11.06
C LEU A 49 2.06 -1.95 -11.90
N GLU A 50 0.88 -2.25 -11.35
CA GLU A 50 -0.22 -2.84 -12.10
C GLU A 50 -0.88 -1.84 -13.06
N GLU A 51 -1.09 -0.58 -12.62
CA GLU A 51 -1.72 0.48 -13.41
C GLU A 51 -0.95 0.81 -14.70
N ILE A 52 0.39 0.70 -14.69
CA ILE A 52 1.24 1.01 -15.86
C ILE A 52 1.40 -0.15 -16.84
N LYS A 53 0.82 -1.33 -16.57
CA LYS A 53 0.86 -2.47 -17.50
C LYS A 53 -0.01 -2.21 -18.72
N GLU A 54 0.27 -2.92 -19.82
CA GLU A 54 -0.53 -2.84 -21.04
C GLU A 54 -2.00 -3.24 -20.78
N ASN A 55 -2.24 -4.21 -19.88
CA ASN A 55 -3.56 -4.64 -19.44
C ASN A 55 -3.64 -4.62 -17.91
N PRO A 56 -3.97 -3.47 -17.30
CA PRO A 56 -4.06 -3.33 -15.85
C PRO A 56 -5.18 -4.18 -15.25
N ASP A 57 -4.88 -4.90 -14.17
CA ASP A 57 -5.85 -5.70 -13.45
C ASP A 57 -5.58 -5.69 -11.93
N MET A 58 -6.24 -4.75 -11.24
CA MET A 58 -6.10 -4.55 -9.79
C MET A 58 -6.54 -5.78 -8.97
N THR A 59 -7.37 -6.67 -9.54
CA THR A 59 -7.81 -7.89 -8.83
C THR A 59 -6.66 -8.88 -8.61
N ARG A 60 -5.53 -8.68 -9.30
CA ARG A 60 -4.32 -9.48 -9.11
C ARG A 60 -3.63 -9.17 -7.80
N ILE A 61 -3.82 -7.98 -7.25
CA ILE A 61 -3.23 -7.56 -5.99
C ILE A 61 -4.14 -8.06 -4.87
N THR A 62 -3.66 -9.05 -4.13
CA THR A 62 -4.42 -9.73 -3.07
C THR A 62 -3.58 -9.78 -1.80
N ALA A 63 -4.24 -9.86 -0.65
CA ALA A 63 -3.57 -9.98 0.65
C ALA A 63 -2.56 -11.16 0.65
N GLU A 64 -2.98 -12.31 0.12
CA GLU A 64 -2.14 -13.51 0.02
C GLU A 64 -0.85 -13.27 -0.78
N LYS A 65 -0.94 -12.70 -1.99
CA LYS A 65 0.26 -12.44 -2.82
C LYS A 65 1.22 -11.45 -2.18
N MET A 66 0.68 -10.51 -1.40
CA MET A 66 1.45 -9.54 -0.65
C MET A 66 1.98 -10.08 0.68
N ASN A 67 1.64 -11.33 1.04
CA ASN A 67 1.97 -11.95 2.32
C ASN A 67 1.42 -11.15 3.52
N PHE A 68 0.21 -10.61 3.37
CA PHE A 68 -0.54 -9.89 4.40
C PHE A 68 -1.74 -10.72 4.86
N SER A 69 -2.18 -10.48 6.10
CA SER A 69 -3.53 -10.90 6.49
C SER A 69 -4.57 -9.97 5.84
N ASP A 70 -5.78 -10.48 5.63
CA ASP A 70 -6.87 -9.69 5.03
C ASP A 70 -7.17 -8.42 5.82
N THR A 71 -7.04 -8.47 7.16
CA THR A 71 -7.19 -7.29 8.02
C THR A 71 -6.11 -6.25 7.76
N ILE A 72 -4.84 -6.66 7.63
CA ILE A 72 -3.73 -5.73 7.36
C ILE A 72 -3.86 -5.12 5.96
N PHE A 73 -4.23 -5.94 4.97
CA PHE A 73 -4.51 -5.48 3.62
C PHE A 73 -5.66 -4.46 3.61
N ALA A 74 -6.76 -4.76 4.29
CA ALA A 74 -7.92 -3.86 4.36
C ALA A 74 -7.62 -2.56 5.11
N LEU A 75 -6.80 -2.61 6.17
CA LEU A 75 -6.32 -1.43 6.88
C LEU A 75 -5.43 -0.56 5.98
N ALA A 76 -4.52 -1.16 5.22
CA ALA A 76 -3.66 -0.46 4.27
C ALA A 76 -4.48 0.24 3.17
N VAL A 77 -5.44 -0.47 2.56
CA VAL A 77 -6.34 0.11 1.55
C VAL A 77 -7.16 1.26 2.15
N ASN A 78 -7.75 1.07 3.33
CA ASN A 78 -8.53 2.09 4.01
C ASN A 78 -7.68 3.33 4.34
N TRP A 79 -6.43 3.15 4.74
CA TRP A 79 -5.52 4.25 5.01
C TRP A 79 -5.20 5.05 3.74
N LEU A 80 -4.81 4.37 2.65
CA LEU A 80 -4.53 5.02 1.36
C LEU A 80 -5.74 5.80 0.84
N MET A 81 -6.94 5.22 0.99
CA MET A 81 -8.19 5.87 0.61
C MET A 81 -8.47 7.11 1.47
N LYS A 82 -8.29 7.02 2.80
CA LYS A 82 -8.49 8.16 3.71
C LYS A 82 -7.48 9.28 3.51
N LYS A 83 -6.25 8.98 3.09
CA LYS A 83 -5.24 9.97 2.72
C LYS A 83 -5.45 10.57 1.32
N GLY A 84 -6.42 10.05 0.55
CA GLY A 84 -6.73 10.54 -0.78
C GLY A 84 -5.72 10.12 -1.85
N TYR A 85 -4.92 9.07 -1.60
CA TYR A 85 -3.95 8.55 -2.56
C TYR A 85 -4.57 7.58 -3.57
N ILE A 86 -5.68 6.97 -3.19
CA ILE A 86 -6.46 6.07 -4.06
C ILE A 86 -7.95 6.38 -3.97
N THR A 87 -8.68 6.01 -5.01
CA THR A 87 -10.15 6.08 -5.07
C THR A 87 -10.72 4.76 -5.58
N GLY A 88 -12.02 4.53 -5.36
CA GLY A 88 -12.72 3.36 -5.91
C GLY A 88 -12.58 2.06 -5.11
N ALA A 89 -11.90 2.07 -3.97
CA ALA A 89 -11.85 0.93 -3.05
C ALA A 89 -13.16 0.78 -2.26
N ILE A 90 -13.59 -0.45 -2.02
CA ILE A 90 -14.73 -0.78 -1.15
C ILE A 90 -14.21 -1.50 0.08
N ILE A 91 -14.32 -0.87 1.25
CA ILE A 91 -13.91 -1.48 2.52
C ILE A 91 -15.07 -2.27 3.12
N LYS A 92 -14.81 -3.53 3.49
CA LYS A 92 -15.77 -4.42 4.12
C LYS A 92 -15.59 -4.37 5.63
N TYR A 93 -16.68 -4.13 6.35
CA TYR A 93 -16.76 -4.16 7.81
C TYR A 93 -17.69 -5.30 8.25
N GLY A 94 -17.38 -5.97 9.35
CA GLY A 94 -18.30 -6.92 9.99
C GLY A 94 -19.41 -6.17 10.74
N GLU A 95 -20.52 -6.86 11.04
CA GLU A 95 -21.75 -6.26 11.62
C GLU A 95 -21.52 -5.44 12.90
N ASP A 96 -20.46 -5.72 13.68
CA ASP A 96 -20.06 -4.95 14.87
C ASP A 96 -18.56 -4.61 14.92
N ALA A 97 -17.86 -4.71 13.78
CA ALA A 97 -16.41 -4.58 13.74
C ALA A 97 -15.98 -3.12 13.55
N ARG A 98 -15.23 -2.58 14.53
CA ARG A 98 -14.52 -1.29 14.38
C ARG A 98 -13.33 -1.37 13.41
N MET A 99 -12.93 -2.57 13.02
CA MET A 99 -11.82 -2.85 12.11
C MET A 99 -12.35 -3.40 10.78
N PRO A 100 -11.73 -3.02 9.65
CA PRO A 100 -12.09 -3.59 8.36
C PRO A 100 -11.67 -5.06 8.30
N ILE A 101 -12.55 -5.90 7.77
CA ILE A 101 -12.35 -7.35 7.63
C ILE A 101 -11.91 -7.73 6.22
N GLY A 102 -11.95 -6.79 5.27
CA GLY A 102 -11.52 -7.00 3.90
C GLY A 102 -11.63 -5.72 3.08
N ALA A 103 -11.07 -5.75 1.88
CA ALA A 103 -11.19 -4.66 0.91
C ALA A 103 -11.33 -5.24 -0.51
N ASP A 104 -12.18 -4.61 -1.31
CA ASP A 104 -12.26 -4.84 -2.75
C ASP A 104 -11.59 -3.66 -3.46
N ILE A 105 -10.61 -3.98 -4.30
CA ILE A 105 -9.81 -2.99 -5.03
C ILE A 105 -9.99 -3.10 -6.55
N SER A 106 -10.97 -3.86 -7.03
CA SER A 106 -11.21 -4.09 -8.46
C SER A 106 -11.41 -2.81 -9.27
N ALA A 107 -11.99 -1.77 -8.67
CA ALA A 107 -12.24 -0.47 -9.29
C ALA A 107 -11.24 0.61 -8.86
N VAL A 108 -10.14 0.24 -8.18
CA VAL A 108 -9.20 1.21 -7.64
C VAL A 108 -8.43 1.94 -8.73
N LYS A 109 -8.24 3.24 -8.51
CA LYS A 109 -7.34 4.10 -9.28
C LYS A 109 -6.49 4.95 -8.34
N LEU A 110 -5.24 5.17 -8.71
CA LEU A 110 -4.40 6.12 -7.99
C LEU A 110 -4.81 7.54 -8.34
N THR A 111 -4.74 8.43 -7.35
CA THR A 111 -4.91 9.87 -7.56
C THR A 111 -3.57 10.48 -8.00
N PRO A 112 -3.56 11.70 -8.57
CA PRO A 112 -2.32 12.43 -8.81
C PRO A 112 -1.45 12.55 -7.55
N GLU A 113 -2.07 12.77 -6.39
CA GLU A 113 -1.40 12.85 -5.09
C GLU A 113 -0.80 11.51 -4.69
N GLY A 114 -1.49 10.40 -4.94
CA GLY A 114 -0.97 9.05 -4.71
C GLY A 114 0.22 8.73 -5.59
N ILE A 115 0.20 9.12 -6.85
CA ILE A 115 1.33 8.94 -7.78
C ILE A 115 2.54 9.79 -7.34
N GLU A 116 2.32 11.04 -6.93
CA GLU A 116 3.41 11.88 -6.41
C GLU A 116 3.97 11.38 -5.09
N TYR A 117 3.14 10.79 -4.24
CA TYR A 117 3.59 10.12 -3.02
C TYR A 117 4.42 8.88 -3.35
N GLU A 118 3.97 8.04 -4.28
CA GLU A 118 4.70 6.85 -4.74
C GLU A 118 6.09 7.18 -5.28
N LYS A 119 6.24 8.21 -6.12
CA LYS A 119 7.55 8.68 -6.62
C LYS A 119 8.52 9.13 -5.53
N ARG A 120 8.02 9.49 -4.35
CA ARG A 120 8.88 9.88 -3.21
C ARG A 120 9.35 8.66 -2.42
N LEU A 121 8.69 7.51 -2.58
CA LEU A 121 9.03 6.26 -1.93
C LEU A 121 10.21 5.55 -2.62
N GLY A 122 10.42 5.74 -3.93
CA GLY A 122 11.56 5.18 -4.68
C GLY A 122 11.41 5.22 -6.18
#